data_AF-A0A2I0VET9-F1
#
_entry.id   AF-A0A2I0VET9-F1
#
_cell.length_a   1.000
_cell.length_b   1.000
_cell.length_c   1.000
_cell.angle_alpha   90.00
_cell.angle_beta   90.00
_cell.angle_gamma   90.00
#
_symmetry.space_group_name_H-M   'P 1'
#
loop_
_entity.id
_entity.type
_entity.pdbx_description
1 polymer ?
#
loop_
_entity_poly.entity_id
_entity_poly.type
_entity_poly.pdbx_seq_one_letter_code
_entity_poly.pdbx_strand_id
1 'polypeptide(L)'
;MENKITKDLSEDELIQLRDEVSKYMIEGDLKRFSRLAIERLTEIRCYRGIRHQMGLPCRDQRTKNNCRTLKGKKVAVAGKKKTK
;
A
#
# COMPACT_ATOMS: atom_id res chain seq x y z
N MET A 1 -24.55 -0.72 20.59
CA MET A 1 -23.57 0.16 21.26
C MET A 1 -23.98 1.60 20.99
N GLU A 2 -24.14 2.38 22.04
CA GLU A 2 -24.26 3.83 21.91
C GLU A 2 -22.90 4.41 21.48
N ASN A 3 -22.93 5.44 20.64
CA ASN A 3 -21.72 6.05 20.12
C ASN A 3 -21.18 7.04 21.16
N LYS A 4 -20.23 6.59 21.97
CA LYS A 4 -19.62 7.36 23.07
C LYS A 4 -18.22 7.87 22.70
N ILE A 5 -17.73 8.86 23.44
CA ILE A 5 -16.34 9.33 23.31
C ILE A 5 -15.40 8.26 23.89
N THR A 6 -14.20 8.12 23.32
CA THR A 6 -13.25 7.03 23.66
C THR A 6 -12.87 6.96 25.14
N LYS A 7 -12.94 8.06 25.88
CA LYS A 7 -12.61 8.12 27.31
C LYS A 7 -13.73 7.58 28.21
N ASP A 8 -14.96 7.52 27.69
CA ASP A 8 -16.16 7.18 28.44
C ASP A 8 -16.60 5.71 28.19
N LEU A 9 -15.75 4.93 27.53
CA LEU A 9 -15.96 3.50 27.30
C LEU A 9 -15.73 2.72 28.60
N SER A 10 -16.70 1.88 28.96
CA SER A 10 -16.54 0.93 30.06
C SER A 10 -15.65 -0.26 29.66
N GLU A 11 -15.08 -0.96 30.65
CA GLU A 11 -14.18 -2.09 30.39
C GLU A 11 -14.90 -3.23 29.64
N ASP A 12 -16.19 -3.48 29.94
CA ASP A 12 -16.99 -4.50 29.25
C ASP A 12 -17.21 -4.16 27.76
N GLU A 13 -17.45 -2.89 27.45
CA GLU A 13 -17.55 -2.41 26.06
C GLU A 13 -16.21 -2.54 25.32
N LEU A 14 -15.08 -2.31 26.01
CA LEU A 14 -13.74 -2.49 25.43
C LEU A 14 -13.42 -3.95 25.12
N ILE A 15 -13.82 -4.89 25.99
CA ILE A 15 -13.64 -6.32 25.77
C ILE A 15 -14.47 -6.76 24.55
N GLN A 16 -15.75 -6.37 24.49
CA GLN A 16 -16.61 -6.66 23.33
C GLN A 16 -16.02 -6.12 22.02
N LEU A 17 -15.49 -4.88 22.04
CA LEU A 17 -14.84 -4.29 20.88
C LEU A 17 -13.58 -5.05 20.47
N ARG A 18 -12.74 -5.46 21.43
CA ARG A 18 -11.54 -6.26 21.13
C ARG A 18 -11.91 -7.58 20.49
N ASP A 19 -12.89 -8.29 21.03
CA ASP A 19 -13.33 -9.58 20.51
C ASP A 19 -13.87 -9.46 19.07
N GLU A 20 -14.60 -8.39 18.76
CA GLU A 20 -15.05 -8.12 17.40
C GLU A 20 -13.88 -7.73 16.47
N VAL A 21 -12.96 -6.89 16.92
CA VAL A 21 -11.79 -6.46 16.15
C VAL A 21 -10.86 -7.63 15.83
N SER A 22 -10.69 -8.57 16.77
CA SER A 22 -9.87 -9.77 16.59
C SER A 22 -10.32 -10.70 15.47
N LYS A 23 -11.57 -10.61 15.02
CA LYS A 23 -12.07 -11.38 13.87
C LYS A 23 -11.52 -10.88 12.53
N TYR A 24 -10.99 -9.66 12.49
CA TYR A 24 -10.49 -9.04 11.27
C TYR A 24 -8.97 -9.09 11.17
N MET A 25 -8.45 -9.26 9.96
CA MET A 25 -7.01 -9.15 9.69
C MET A 25 -6.61 -7.68 9.68
N ILE A 26 -5.81 -7.28 10.66
CA ILE A 26 -5.40 -5.88 10.87
C ILE A 26 -3.88 -5.77 10.81
N GLU A 27 -3.40 -4.55 10.52
CA GLU A 27 -2.01 -4.11 10.61
C GLU A 27 -0.96 -5.17 10.23
N GLY A 28 -0.39 -5.86 11.22
CA GLY A 28 0.72 -6.79 11.03
C GLY A 28 0.38 -7.91 10.06
N ASP A 29 -0.78 -8.55 10.25
CA ASP A 29 -1.20 -9.68 9.44
C ASP A 29 -1.59 -9.21 8.03
N LEU A 30 -2.29 -8.10 7.91
CA LEU A 30 -2.65 -7.53 6.62
C LEU A 30 -1.43 -7.05 5.81
N LYS A 31 -0.42 -6.47 6.49
CA LYS A 31 0.85 -6.07 5.87
C LYS A 31 1.63 -7.28 5.37
N ARG A 32 1.72 -8.35 6.18
CA ARG A 32 2.36 -9.61 5.79
C ARG A 32 1.64 -10.26 4.61
N PHE A 33 0.32 -10.36 4.67
CA PHE A 33 -0.50 -10.90 3.58
C PHE A 33 -0.30 -10.12 2.28
N SER A 34 -0.35 -8.79 2.33
CA SER A 34 -0.14 -7.93 1.16
C SER A 34 1.27 -8.07 0.59
N ARG A 35 2.28 -8.19 1.45
CA ARG A 35 3.67 -8.42 1.03
C ARG A 35 3.83 -9.75 0.30
N LEU A 36 3.32 -10.84 0.88
CA LEU A 36 3.36 -12.18 0.27
C LEU A 36 2.62 -12.19 -1.07
N ALA A 37 1.51 -11.47 -1.20
CA ALA A 37 0.79 -11.35 -2.47
C ALA A 37 1.64 -10.66 -3.57
N ILE A 38 2.42 -9.63 -3.22
CA ILE A 38 3.32 -8.95 -4.16
C ILE A 38 4.53 -9.82 -4.51
N GLU A 39 5.12 -10.50 -3.52
CA GLU A 39 6.23 -11.44 -3.71
C GLU A 39 5.81 -12.56 -4.67
N ARG A 40 4.63 -13.17 -4.44
CA ARG A 40 4.05 -14.18 -5.35
C ARG A 40 3.91 -13.68 -6.79
N LEU A 41 3.40 -12.46 -7.00
CA LEU A 41 3.26 -11.91 -8.36
C LEU A 41 4.62 -11.71 -9.04
N THR A 42 5.64 -11.34 -8.26
CA THR A 42 7.01 -11.10 -8.71
C THR A 42 7.69 -12.41 -9.08
N GLU A 43 7.54 -13.46 -8.27
CA GLU A 43 8.07 -14.80 -8.52
C GLU A 43 7.47 -15.44 -9.78
N ILE A 44 6.15 -15.30 -9.98
CA ILE A 44 5.45 -15.78 -11.18
C ILE A 44 5.93 -15.04 -12.45
N ARG A 45 6.54 -13.86 -12.33
CA ARG A 45 6.95 -12.99 -13.44
C ARG A 45 5.80 -12.59 -14.39
N CYS A 46 4.59 -12.49 -13.85
CA CYS A 46 3.48 -11.90 -14.60
C CYS A 46 3.74 -10.40 -14.86
N TYR A 47 3.01 -9.80 -15.81
CA TYR A 47 3.16 -8.37 -16.14
C TYR A 47 3.11 -7.48 -14.88
N ARG A 48 2.13 -7.69 -13.99
CA ARG A 48 2.02 -6.94 -12.74
C ARG A 48 3.26 -7.12 -11.84
N GLY A 49 3.79 -8.33 -11.73
CA GLY A 49 5.01 -8.63 -10.96
C GLY A 49 6.22 -7.87 -11.48
N ILE A 50 6.45 -7.90 -12.79
CA ILE A 50 7.54 -7.15 -13.45
C ILE A 50 7.39 -5.65 -13.15
N ARG A 51 6.16 -5.11 -13.21
CA ARG A 51 5.88 -3.70 -12.91
C ARG A 51 6.11 -3.35 -11.44
N HIS A 52 5.73 -4.23 -10.50
CA HIS A 52 6.05 -4.09 -9.09
C HIS A 52 7.56 -4.04 -8.85
N GLN A 53 8.33 -4.95 -9.47
CA GLN A 53 9.78 -4.99 -9.38
C GLN A 53 10.44 -3.72 -9.95
N MET A 54 9.92 -3.19 -11.07
CA MET A 54 10.44 -1.97 -11.71
C MET A 54 9.98 -0.67 -11.05
N GLY A 55 9.10 -0.71 -10.04
CA GLY A 55 8.53 0.50 -9.43
C GLY A 55 7.62 1.29 -10.39
N LEU A 56 6.85 0.60 -11.24
CA LEU A 56 5.95 1.19 -12.24
C LEU A 56 4.49 0.85 -11.94
N PRO A 57 3.54 1.73 -12.32
CA PRO A 57 2.12 1.47 -12.07
C PRO A 57 1.69 0.19 -12.78
N CYS A 58 0.89 -0.61 -12.07
CA CYS A 58 0.51 -1.97 -12.45
C CYS A 58 -0.89 -2.10 -13.07
N ARG A 59 -1.66 -1.01 -13.12
CA ARG A 59 -3.04 -0.96 -13.67
C ARG A 59 -3.09 -0.29 -15.04
N ASP A 60 -2.06 -0.50 -15.86
CA ASP A 60 -1.94 0.05 -17.22
C ASP A 60 -2.04 1.57 -17.36
N GLN A 61 -1.69 2.27 -16.29
CA GLN A 61 -1.56 3.72 -16.31
C GLN A 61 -0.34 4.13 -17.16
N ARG A 62 -0.48 5.26 -17.86
CA ARG A 62 0.58 5.81 -18.73
C ARG A 62 1.81 6.21 -17.91
N THR A 63 2.98 5.65 -18.24
CA THR A 63 4.25 5.90 -17.52
C THR A 63 5.09 7.06 -18.04
N LYS A 64 4.71 7.65 -19.18
CA LYS A 64 5.46 8.73 -19.84
C LYS A 64 5.43 10.04 -19.05
N ASN A 65 4.28 10.39 -18.47
CA ASN A 65 4.06 11.70 -17.85
C ASN A 65 3.95 11.60 -16.31
N ASN A 66 2.80 11.12 -15.79
CA ASN A 66 2.42 11.25 -14.39
C ASN A 66 2.47 9.90 -13.65
N CYS A 67 3.61 9.59 -13.02
CA CYS A 67 3.77 8.41 -12.14
C CYS A 67 4.71 8.68 -10.94
N ARG A 68 4.77 9.92 -10.45
CA ARG A 68 5.79 10.33 -9.48
C ARG A 68 5.59 9.78 -8.08
N THR A 69 4.35 9.47 -7.70
CA THR A 69 4.04 8.80 -6.43
C THR A 69 4.74 7.45 -6.31
N LEU A 70 4.89 6.71 -7.42
CA LEU A 70 5.54 5.40 -7.43
C LEU A 70 7.01 5.45 -7.89
N LYS A 71 7.34 6.27 -8.90
CA LYS A 71 8.71 6.43 -9.41
C LYS A 71 9.62 7.25 -8.47
N GLY A 72 9.05 7.91 -7.46
CA GLY A 72 9.76 8.84 -6.60
C GLY A 72 10.06 10.20 -7.24
N LYS A 73 10.88 10.98 -6.53
CA LYS A 73 11.27 12.34 -6.92
C LYS A 73 11.98 12.34 -8.28
N LYS A 74 11.82 13.42 -9.05
CA LYS A 74 12.45 13.54 -10.37
C LYS A 74 13.96 13.70 -10.20
N VAL A 75 14.70 12.65 -10.51
CA VAL A 75 16.15 12.73 -10.65
C VAL A 75 16.46 13.42 -11.97
N ALA A 76 17.16 14.55 -11.91
CA ALA A 76 17.66 15.23 -13.10
C ALA A 76 18.82 14.42 -13.67
N VAL A 77 18.78 14.14 -14.97
CA VAL A 77 19.94 13.55 -15.66
C VAL A 77 20.89 14.71 -15.99
N ALA A 78 22.05 14.74 -15.34
CA ALA A 78 23.11 15.68 -15.68
C ALA A 78 23.48 15.52 -17.16
N GLY A 79 23.54 16.61 -17.91
CA GLY A 79 23.94 16.61 -19.33
C GLY A 79 22.82 16.68 -20.37
N LYS A 80 21.53 16.69 -20.00
CA LYS A 80 20.48 17.07 -20.96
C LYS A 80 20.50 18.58 -21.17
N LYS A 81 21.19 19.03 -22.23
CA LYS A 81 21.05 20.40 -22.79
C LYS A 81 19.56 20.71 -22.89
N LYS A 82 19.11 21.77 -22.21
CA LYS A 82 17.82 22.37 -22.51
C LYS A 82 17.92 22.93 -23.92
N THR A 83 17.37 22.25 -24.91
CA THR A 83 17.02 22.90 -26.17
C THR A 83 16.01 23.98 -25.84
N LYS A 84 16.32 25.23 -26.23
CA LYS A 84 15.39 26.34 -26.21
C LYS A 84 14.15 25.99 -27.02
#